data_AF-F2UHI2-F1
#
_entry.id   AF-F2UHI2-F1
#
_cell.length_a   1.000
_cell.length_b   1.000
_cell.length_c   1.000
_cell.angle_alpha   90.00
_cell.angle_beta   90.00
_cell.angle_gamma   90.00
#
_symmetry.space_group_name_H-M   'P 1'
#
loop_
_entity.id
_entity.type
_entity.pdbx_description
1 polymer ?
#
loop_
_entity_poly.entity_id
_entity_poly.type
_entity_poly.pdbx_seq_one_letter_code
_entity_poly.pdbx_strand_id
1 'polypeptide(L)'
;MKHLEAPAGYWRPPFNHTVYLETNTFLADINNEREQKNATYRRNMVQLNTLALSMATKDSVVIPQSSPLFSFFANNSDSDVVPWNETKGYEEDWVGLRTLHESGRLITAALPCTHMGLKEPACKPYSYDGFARPLLNNTLPRAVPQPQWQS
;
A
#
# COMPACT_ATOMS: atom_id res chain seq x y z
N MET A 1 -11.38 21.92 -17.84
CA MET A 1 -11.44 20.44 -17.93
C MET A 1 -11.00 19.88 -16.60
N LYS A 2 -11.92 19.36 -15.80
CA LYS A 2 -11.63 18.56 -14.60
C LYS A 2 -12.28 17.20 -14.84
N HIS A 3 -11.69 16.14 -14.28
CA HIS A 3 -12.28 14.81 -14.05
C HIS A 3 -11.88 13.61 -14.95
N LEU A 4 -10.85 13.68 -15.80
CA LEU A 4 -10.24 12.46 -16.39
C LEU A 4 -8.92 12.02 -15.71
N GLU A 5 -8.47 12.76 -14.69
CA GLU A 5 -7.21 12.49 -13.99
C GLU A 5 -7.28 11.31 -13.02
N ALA A 6 -8.48 10.82 -12.66
CA ALA A 6 -8.63 9.86 -11.58
C ALA A 6 -7.75 8.60 -11.78
N PRO A 7 -7.92 7.77 -12.82
CA PRO A 7 -7.06 6.60 -13.02
C PRO A 7 -5.63 6.94 -13.47
N ALA A 8 -5.45 7.99 -14.27
CA ALA A 8 -4.12 8.35 -14.79
C ALA A 8 -3.16 8.84 -13.70
N GLY A 9 -3.69 9.53 -12.68
CA GLY A 9 -2.92 10.05 -11.56
C GLY A 9 -2.28 8.97 -10.70
N TYR A 10 -2.85 7.76 -10.66
CA TYR A 10 -2.29 6.61 -9.93
C TYR A 10 -1.86 5.45 -10.83
N TRP A 11 -1.74 5.69 -12.14
CA TRP A 11 -1.12 4.71 -13.02
C TRP A 11 0.41 4.75 -12.85
N ARG A 12 0.97 3.63 -12.37
CA ARG A 12 2.42 3.38 -12.33
C ARG A 12 2.74 2.26 -13.33
N PRO A 13 3.26 2.56 -14.52
CA PRO A 13 3.52 1.54 -15.52
C PRO A 13 4.68 0.61 -15.09
N PRO A 14 4.60 -0.70 -15.38
CA PRO A 14 5.70 -1.64 -15.11
C PRO A 14 6.95 -1.35 -15.96
N PHE A 15 6.73 -0.83 -17.17
CA PHE A 15 7.77 -0.43 -18.12
C PHE A 15 7.88 1.09 -18.20
N ASN A 16 9.06 1.59 -18.58
CA ASN A 16 9.31 3.01 -18.80
C ASN A 16 9.09 3.89 -17.55
N HIS A 17 9.71 3.47 -16.44
CA HIS A 17 9.65 4.15 -15.14
C HIS A 17 10.10 5.61 -15.20
N THR A 18 11.03 5.97 -16.10
CA THR A 18 11.48 7.34 -16.30
C THR A 18 10.34 8.27 -16.70
N VAL A 19 9.54 7.89 -17.71
CA VAL A 19 8.39 8.69 -18.15
C VAL A 19 7.35 8.82 -17.04
N TYR A 20 7.15 7.78 -16.24
CA TYR A 20 6.28 7.84 -15.07
C TYR A 20 6.74 8.89 -14.07
N LEU A 21 8.02 8.90 -13.70
CA LEU A 21 8.58 9.89 -12.78
C LEU A 21 8.49 11.32 -13.34
N GLU A 22 8.62 11.50 -14.65
CA GLU A 22 8.57 12.83 -15.29
C GLU A 22 7.14 13.37 -15.41
N THR A 23 6.16 12.51 -15.70
CA THR A 23 4.82 12.95 -16.15
C THR A 23 3.71 12.75 -15.12
N ASN A 24 3.86 11.82 -14.16
CA ASN A 24 2.79 11.53 -13.20
C ASN A 24 2.65 12.65 -12.15
N THR A 25 1.53 13.36 -12.15
CA THR A 25 1.34 14.55 -11.29
C THR A 25 0.88 14.24 -9.86
N PHE A 26 0.62 12.99 -9.52
CA PHE A 26 0.02 12.62 -8.24
C PHE A 26 0.78 11.50 -7.53
N LEU A 27 0.66 10.24 -7.97
CA LEU A 27 1.25 9.09 -7.28
C LEU A 27 2.77 9.22 -7.09
N ALA A 28 3.51 9.61 -8.12
CA ALA A 28 4.97 9.79 -8.04
C ALA A 28 5.36 10.92 -7.07
N ASP A 29 4.48 11.92 -6.89
CA ASP A 29 4.67 13.02 -5.94
C ASP A 29 4.40 12.56 -4.50
N ILE A 30 3.22 12.03 -4.20
CA ILE A 30 2.84 11.66 -2.84
C ILE A 30 3.67 10.49 -2.28
N ASN A 31 4.19 9.63 -3.16
CA ASN A 31 5.10 8.54 -2.78
C ASN A 31 6.56 8.97 -2.65
N ASN A 32 6.88 10.25 -2.94
CA ASN A 32 8.25 10.77 -2.88
C ASN A 32 9.22 9.97 -3.80
N GLU A 33 8.76 9.50 -4.97
CA GLU A 33 9.56 8.62 -5.85
C GLU A 33 10.63 9.38 -6.67
N ARG A 34 10.50 10.71 -6.80
CA ARG A 34 11.47 11.57 -7.47
C ARG A 34 12.68 11.87 -6.60
N GLU A 35 13.78 12.30 -7.19
CA GLU A 35 15.02 12.63 -6.47
C GLU A 35 14.78 13.62 -5.31
N GLN A 36 14.10 14.73 -5.59
CA GLN A 36 13.70 15.72 -4.60
C GLN A 36 12.54 15.19 -3.75
N LYS A 37 12.76 15.09 -2.44
CA LYS A 37 11.80 14.55 -1.47
C LYS A 37 11.05 15.68 -0.77
N ASN A 38 9.74 15.57 -0.66
CA ASN A 38 8.94 16.44 0.19
C ASN A 38 8.96 15.92 1.64
N ALA A 39 9.77 16.55 2.49
CA ALA A 39 9.91 16.19 3.90
C ALA A 39 8.59 16.35 4.70
N THR A 40 7.65 17.17 4.23
CA THR A 40 6.35 17.34 4.89
C THR A 40 5.48 16.10 4.78
N TYR A 41 5.54 15.37 3.66
CA TYR A 41 4.78 14.12 3.48
C TYR A 41 5.20 13.08 4.52
N ARG A 42 6.51 12.81 4.64
CA ARG A 42 7.05 11.94 5.68
C ARG A 42 6.65 12.41 7.07
N ARG A 43 6.90 13.69 7.39
CA ARG A 43 6.60 14.27 8.71
C ARG A 43 5.13 14.12 9.11
N ASN A 44 4.21 14.23 8.17
CA ASN A 44 2.78 14.06 8.44
C ASN A 44 2.41 12.59 8.57
N MET A 45 2.92 11.72 7.69
CA MET A 45 2.62 10.29 7.70
C MET A 45 3.06 9.62 9.01
N VAL A 46 4.24 9.96 9.52
CA VAL A 46 4.76 9.37 10.78
C VAL A 46 4.02 9.83 12.04
N GLN A 47 3.13 10.84 11.94
CA GLN A 47 2.26 11.26 13.04
C GLN A 47 1.05 10.34 13.23
N LEU A 48 0.78 9.43 12.28
CA LEU A 48 -0.29 8.46 12.43
C LEU A 48 -0.07 7.59 13.68
N ASN A 49 -1.13 7.44 14.48
CA ASN A 49 -1.14 6.48 15.59
C ASN A 49 -1.03 5.04 15.06
N THR A 50 -1.66 4.77 13.93
CA THR A 50 -1.63 3.48 13.24
C THR A 50 -1.94 3.68 11.76
N LEU A 51 -1.14 3.07 10.89
CA LEU A 51 -1.46 2.86 9.48
C LEU A 51 -1.88 1.40 9.32
N ALA A 52 -3.15 1.16 9.04
CA ALA A 52 -3.70 -0.17 8.84
C ALA A 52 -4.01 -0.38 7.35
N LEU A 53 -3.34 -1.34 6.73
CA LEU A 53 -3.44 -1.67 5.32
C LEU A 53 -3.99 -3.08 5.15
N SER A 54 -4.90 -3.28 4.21
CA SER A 54 -5.41 -4.60 3.87
C SER A 54 -5.46 -4.81 2.37
N MET A 55 -5.12 -6.01 1.92
CA MET A 55 -5.32 -6.47 0.55
C MET A 55 -6.33 -7.62 0.51
N ALA A 56 -6.98 -7.79 -0.65
CA ALA A 56 -7.77 -8.97 -0.96
C ALA A 56 -6.89 -10.00 -1.69
N THR A 57 -6.84 -11.24 -1.22
CA THR A 57 -6.00 -12.30 -1.82
C THR A 57 -6.59 -12.92 -3.09
N LYS A 58 -7.85 -12.59 -3.41
CA LYS A 58 -8.54 -13.00 -4.64
C LYS A 58 -8.98 -11.75 -5.43
N ASP A 59 -8.21 -10.68 -5.33
CA ASP A 59 -8.48 -9.43 -6.04
C ASP A 59 -8.12 -9.58 -7.53
N SER A 60 -9.07 -9.25 -8.40
CA SER A 60 -8.89 -9.25 -9.86
C SER A 60 -9.07 -7.85 -10.46
N VAL A 61 -9.14 -6.81 -9.61
CA VAL A 61 -9.35 -5.40 -9.98
C VAL A 61 -8.07 -4.60 -9.74
N VAL A 62 -7.46 -4.77 -8.56
CA VAL A 62 -6.20 -4.11 -8.20
C VAL A 62 -5.03 -4.98 -8.67
N ILE A 63 -4.17 -4.41 -9.50
CA ILE A 63 -3.03 -5.11 -10.12
C ILE A 63 -1.76 -4.28 -9.88
N PRO A 64 -0.71 -4.84 -9.22
CA PRO A 64 -0.72 -6.14 -8.53
C PRO A 64 -1.63 -6.11 -7.30
N GLN A 65 -2.18 -7.27 -6.90
CA GLN A 65 -3.11 -7.36 -5.76
C GLN A 65 -2.53 -6.86 -4.43
N SER A 66 -1.21 -6.83 -4.30
CA SER A 66 -0.45 -6.37 -3.14
C SER A 66 -0.20 -4.85 -3.12
N SER A 67 -0.62 -4.10 -4.14
CA SER A 67 -0.55 -2.64 -4.19
C SER A 67 -1.11 -1.92 -2.94
N PRO A 68 -2.22 -2.37 -2.32
CA PRO A 68 -2.72 -1.77 -1.07
C PRO A 68 -1.75 -1.85 0.11
N LEU A 69 -0.74 -2.72 0.04
CA LEU A 69 0.30 -2.86 1.05
C LEU A 69 1.57 -2.05 0.71
N PHE A 70 1.58 -1.18 -0.30
CA PHE A 70 2.76 -0.50 -0.87
C PHE A 70 3.72 -1.41 -1.66
N SER A 71 3.30 -2.61 -2.04
CA SER A 71 4.09 -3.46 -2.94
C SER A 71 3.81 -3.10 -4.40
N PHE A 72 4.76 -3.28 -5.30
CA PHE A 72 4.54 -3.02 -6.71
C PHE A 72 5.40 -3.91 -7.60
N PHE A 73 5.12 -3.95 -8.91
CA PHE A 73 6.02 -4.60 -9.86
C PHE A 73 7.43 -4.00 -9.84
N ALA A 74 8.42 -4.87 -9.99
CA ALA A 74 9.80 -4.48 -10.25
C ALA A 74 9.88 -3.64 -11.53
N ASN A 75 10.84 -2.71 -11.58
CA ASN A 75 11.03 -1.89 -12.78
C ASN A 75 11.39 -2.78 -13.97
N ASN A 76 10.69 -2.58 -15.08
CA ASN A 76 10.78 -3.38 -16.31
C ASN A 76 10.30 -4.83 -16.18
N SER A 77 9.41 -5.13 -15.22
CA SER A 77 8.70 -6.41 -15.11
C SER A 77 7.22 -6.15 -14.87
N ASP A 78 6.34 -6.97 -15.44
CA ASP A 78 4.89 -6.97 -15.22
C ASP A 78 4.41 -8.22 -14.47
N SER A 79 5.34 -9.01 -13.94
CA SER A 79 5.06 -10.24 -13.19
C SER A 79 5.79 -10.30 -11.85
N ASP A 80 7.02 -9.78 -11.76
CA ASP A 80 7.79 -9.78 -10.52
C ASP A 80 7.32 -8.67 -9.60
N VAL A 81 6.82 -9.02 -8.41
CA VAL A 81 6.36 -8.06 -7.40
C VAL A 81 7.45 -7.88 -6.35
N VAL A 82 7.85 -6.63 -6.13
CA VAL A 82 8.73 -6.23 -5.01
C VAL A 82 7.86 -6.04 -3.76
N PRO A 83 8.09 -6.81 -2.69
CA PRO A 83 7.42 -6.61 -1.41
C PRO A 83 7.66 -5.20 -0.86
N TRP A 84 6.65 -4.62 -0.22
CA TRP A 84 6.70 -3.24 0.29
C TRP A 84 7.90 -2.96 1.21
N ASN A 85 8.32 -3.95 2.01
CA ASN A 85 9.46 -3.88 2.93
C ASN A 85 10.83 -4.10 2.27
N GLU A 86 10.86 -4.35 0.96
CA GLU A 86 12.07 -4.48 0.14
C GLU A 86 12.17 -3.35 -0.91
N THR A 87 11.21 -2.41 -0.91
CA THR A 87 11.26 -1.26 -1.80
C THR A 87 12.29 -0.24 -1.31
N LYS A 88 12.94 0.45 -2.25
CA LYS A 88 13.83 1.59 -1.94
C LYS A 88 13.15 2.66 -1.09
N GLY A 89 11.86 2.91 -1.34
CA GLY A 89 11.08 3.88 -0.56
C GLY A 89 10.85 3.48 0.90
N TYR A 90 10.81 2.19 1.19
CA TYR A 90 10.83 1.68 2.56
C TYR A 90 12.25 1.76 3.16
N GLU A 91 13.27 1.26 2.45
CA GLU A 91 14.65 1.24 2.95
C GLU A 91 15.17 2.62 3.35
N GLU A 92 14.89 3.62 2.51
CA GLU A 92 15.23 5.03 2.69
C GLU A 92 14.13 5.85 3.40
N ASP A 93 13.04 5.20 3.82
CA ASP A 93 11.94 5.77 4.60
C ASP A 93 11.31 7.05 4.00
N TRP A 94 11.13 7.09 2.66
CA TRP A 94 10.72 8.27 1.88
C TRP A 94 9.44 8.94 2.38
N VAL A 95 8.46 8.13 2.80
CA VAL A 95 7.17 8.60 3.32
C VAL A 95 6.96 8.18 4.78
N GLY A 96 7.90 7.50 5.43
CA GLY A 96 7.76 7.10 6.83
C GLY A 96 7.24 5.69 7.09
N LEU A 97 7.13 4.83 6.06
CA LEU A 97 6.65 3.45 6.21
C LEU A 97 7.53 2.61 7.13
N ARG A 98 8.85 2.73 7.00
CA ARG A 98 9.80 2.01 7.86
C ARG A 98 9.70 2.50 9.30
N THR A 99 9.60 3.81 9.50
CA THR A 99 9.36 4.39 10.84
C THR A 99 8.08 3.84 11.47
N LEU A 100 6.97 3.75 10.72
CA LEU A 100 5.71 3.20 11.24
C LEU A 100 5.82 1.70 11.51
N HIS A 101 6.49 0.95 10.64
CA HIS A 101 6.70 -0.50 10.80
C HIS A 101 7.56 -0.83 12.02
N GLU A 102 8.75 -0.24 12.14
CA GLU A 102 9.67 -0.52 13.25
C GLU A 102 9.11 -0.08 14.61
N SER A 103 8.19 0.90 14.62
CA SER A 103 7.49 1.32 15.84
C SER A 103 6.19 0.54 16.14
N GLY A 104 5.87 -0.51 15.37
CA GLY A 104 4.67 -1.33 15.56
C GLY A 104 3.35 -0.61 15.25
N ARG A 105 3.41 0.44 14.43
CA ARG A 105 2.26 1.27 14.02
C ARG A 105 1.83 1.03 12.58
N LEU A 106 2.58 0.28 11.79
CA LEU A 106 2.13 -0.25 10.50
C LEU A 106 1.55 -1.65 10.70
N ILE A 107 0.28 -1.84 10.31
CA ILE A 107 -0.39 -3.13 10.39
C ILE A 107 -0.89 -3.54 9.01
N THR A 108 -0.55 -4.76 8.58
CA THR A 108 -0.95 -5.30 7.28
C THR A 108 -1.85 -6.52 7.45
N ALA A 109 -2.80 -6.70 6.54
CA ALA A 109 -3.67 -7.88 6.50
C ALA A 109 -3.91 -8.38 5.07
N ALA A 110 -3.89 -9.69 4.90
CA ALA A 110 -4.27 -10.36 3.65
C ALA A 110 -5.62 -11.06 3.88
N LEU A 111 -6.67 -10.57 3.23
CA LEU A 111 -8.04 -11.01 3.44
C LEU A 111 -8.44 -12.01 2.35
N PRO A 112 -9.02 -13.19 2.67
CA PRO A 112 -9.39 -14.23 1.71
C PRO A 112 -10.65 -13.89 0.89
N CYS A 113 -10.68 -12.69 0.35
CA CYS A 113 -11.80 -12.01 -0.28
C CYS A 113 -11.46 -11.60 -1.70
N THR A 114 -12.49 -11.37 -2.52
CA THR A 114 -12.35 -10.63 -3.79
C THR A 114 -12.50 -9.14 -3.53
N HIS A 115 -12.14 -8.30 -4.52
CA HIS A 115 -12.30 -6.85 -4.42
C HIS A 115 -13.72 -6.45 -4.04
N MET A 116 -14.70 -6.94 -4.81
CA MET A 116 -16.12 -6.69 -4.57
C MET A 116 -16.63 -7.42 -3.32
N GLY A 117 -16.00 -8.54 -2.96
CA GLY A 117 -16.34 -9.33 -1.80
C GLY A 117 -16.09 -8.61 -0.47
N LEU A 118 -15.16 -7.64 -0.41
CA LEU A 118 -14.80 -6.95 0.84
C LEU A 118 -15.99 -6.31 1.58
N LYS A 119 -17.03 -5.90 0.84
CA LYS A 119 -18.28 -5.33 1.37
C LYS A 119 -19.42 -6.34 1.58
N GLU A 120 -19.22 -7.59 1.16
CA GLU A 120 -20.24 -8.62 1.23
C GLU A 120 -20.24 -9.34 2.60
N PRO A 121 -21.41 -9.86 3.05
CA PRO A 121 -21.52 -10.56 4.33
C PRO A 121 -20.52 -11.71 4.51
N ALA A 122 -20.16 -12.41 3.42
CA ALA A 122 -19.20 -13.50 3.44
C ALA A 122 -17.78 -13.06 3.86
N CYS A 123 -17.41 -11.81 3.60
CA CYS A 123 -16.10 -11.26 3.98
C CYS A 123 -16.12 -10.49 5.29
N LYS A 124 -17.30 -10.17 5.83
CA LYS A 124 -17.45 -9.46 7.10
C LYS A 124 -16.60 -10.06 8.24
N PRO A 125 -16.49 -11.40 8.41
CA PRO A 125 -15.62 -11.99 9.44
C PRO A 125 -14.15 -11.55 9.33
N TYR A 126 -13.66 -11.31 8.12
CA TYR A 126 -12.26 -10.93 7.85
C TYR A 126 -12.08 -9.42 7.77
N SER A 127 -12.87 -8.73 6.94
CA SER A 127 -12.70 -7.29 6.67
C SER A 127 -13.15 -6.43 7.84
N TYR A 128 -14.38 -6.62 8.33
CA TYR A 128 -14.92 -5.80 9.40
C TYR A 128 -14.59 -6.37 10.78
N ASP A 129 -15.01 -7.61 11.06
CA ASP A 129 -14.91 -8.18 12.41
C ASP A 129 -13.47 -8.47 12.84
N GLY A 130 -12.62 -8.85 11.87
CA GLY A 130 -11.23 -9.25 12.08
C GLY A 130 -10.19 -8.13 11.89
N PHE A 131 -10.53 -7.06 11.16
CA PHE A 131 -9.56 -6.01 10.83
C PHE A 131 -10.05 -4.60 11.21
N ALA A 132 -11.16 -4.12 10.62
CA ALA A 132 -11.63 -2.76 10.86
C ALA A 132 -12.13 -2.53 12.29
N ARG A 133 -12.96 -3.43 12.83
CA ARG A 133 -13.52 -3.30 14.18
C ARG A 133 -12.43 -3.32 15.26
N PRO A 134 -11.44 -4.24 15.24
CA PRO A 134 -10.34 -4.18 16.20
C PRO A 134 -9.50 -2.90 16.08
N LEU A 135 -9.28 -2.38 14.87
CA LEU A 135 -8.62 -1.08 14.66
C LEU A 135 -9.39 0.05 15.34
N LEU A 136 -10.69 0.15 15.07
CA LEU A 136 -11.57 1.19 15.62
C LEU A 136 -11.67 1.13 17.15
N ASN A 137 -11.58 -0.09 17.71
CA ASN A 137 -11.61 -0.30 19.15
C ASN A 137 -10.21 -0.23 19.80
N ASN A 138 -9.14 0.10 19.05
CA ASN A 138 -7.75 0.11 19.53
C ASN A 138 -7.31 -1.24 20.16
N THR A 139 -7.83 -2.33 19.61
CA THR A 139 -7.55 -3.73 20.02
C THR A 139 -6.84 -4.54 18.93
N LEU A 140 -6.53 -3.91 17.79
CA LEU A 140 -5.76 -4.55 16.72
C LEU A 140 -4.36 -4.92 17.26
N PRO A 141 -3.89 -6.16 17.06
CA PRO A 141 -2.57 -6.56 17.53
C PRO A 141 -1.49 -5.67 16.94
N ARG A 142 -0.72 -4.99 17.79
CA ARG A 142 0.40 -4.13 17.36
C ARG A 142 1.61 -4.94 16.90
N ALA A 143 1.68 -6.22 17.29
CA ALA A 143 2.61 -7.19 16.75
C ALA A 143 1.90 -7.96 15.63
N VAL A 144 2.40 -7.84 14.40
CA VAL A 144 1.78 -8.44 13.22
C VAL A 144 2.56 -9.70 12.85
N PRO A 145 1.98 -10.91 12.93
CA PRO A 145 2.50 -12.06 12.21
C PRO A 145 2.50 -11.71 10.72
N GLN A 146 3.67 -11.71 10.10
CA GLN A 146 3.78 -11.51 8.65
C GLN A 146 2.94 -12.57 7.92
N PRO A 147 2.24 -12.23 6.83
CA PRO A 147 1.68 -13.25 5.95
C PRO A 147 2.80 -14.23 5.57
N GLN A 148 2.58 -15.52 5.79
CA GLN A 148 3.47 -16.54 5.25
C GLN A 148 3.30 -16.52 3.74
N TRP A 149 4.16 -15.78 3.05
CA TRP A 149 4.26 -15.82 1.60
C TRP A 149 4.76 -17.22 1.24
N GLN A 150 3.84 -18.09 0.82
CA GLN A 150 4.22 -19.39 0.28
C GLN A 150 4.96 -19.12 -1.04
N SER A 151 6.24 -19.47 -1.02
CA SER A 151 7.10 -19.74 -2.19
C SER A 151 6.45 -20.73 -3.14
#